data_AF-A0A409XL01-F1
#
_entry.id   AF-A0A409XL01-F1
#
_cell.length_a   1.000
_cell.length_b   1.000
_cell.length_c   1.000
_cell.angle_alpha   90.00
_cell.angle_beta   90.00
_cell.angle_gamma   90.00
#
_symmetry.space_group_name_H-M   'P 1'
#
loop_
_entity.id
_entity.type
_entity.pdbx_description
1 polymer ?
#
loop_
_entity_poly.entity_id
_entity_poly.type
_entity_poly.pdbx_seq_one_letter_code
_entity_poly.pdbx_strand_id
1 'polypeptide(L)'
;DGGPRVLRHGAGSNPTATSYAGCADTCYQAGYALAGVENGHECYCGNAFLYDYGTSTGCTTPCPGDASNTCGGPGAMQIYSTGAGPYTTGPASFLLTYNGWNITECWEDNNGGRTLPHTPHNNPPSASMTVEKCIDACAADGYTSAGLEWGQECSHIIVGCASRDYPIGESTVSFECAMPCNGNAAEYCGASNRILVYTSLPWEILFL
;
A
#
# COMPACT_ATOMS: atom_id res chain seq x y z
N ASP A 1 9.26 -1.40 16.89
CA ASP A 1 8.35 -2.56 16.78
C ASP A 1 8.30 -2.98 15.32
N GLY A 2 8.78 -4.17 14.96
CA GLY A 2 9.07 -4.55 13.57
C GLY A 2 7.90 -5.13 12.77
N GLY A 3 6.66 -5.04 13.28
CA GLY A 3 5.46 -5.53 12.61
C GLY A 3 4.91 -4.53 11.60
N PRO A 4 4.09 -4.98 10.63
CA PRO A 4 3.40 -4.06 9.73
C PRO A 4 2.45 -3.14 10.52
N ARG A 5 2.43 -1.85 10.16
CA ARG A 5 1.55 -0.86 10.80
C ARG A 5 0.26 -0.71 10.01
N VAL A 6 -0.83 -0.36 10.72
CA VAL A 6 -2.15 -0.07 10.13
C VAL A 6 -2.12 1.16 9.21
N LEU A 7 -1.31 2.16 9.56
CA LEU A 7 -0.94 3.31 8.72
C LEU A 7 0.57 3.28 8.50
N ARG A 8 1.02 3.41 7.24
CA ARG A 8 2.43 3.17 6.86
C ARG A 8 3.24 4.41 6.58
N HIS A 9 2.59 5.52 6.23
CA HIS A 9 3.34 6.72 5.87
C HIS A 9 3.75 7.46 7.15
N GLY A 10 5.03 7.38 7.54
CA GLY A 10 5.54 8.14 8.67
C GLY A 10 5.53 9.64 8.37
N ALA A 11 4.79 10.41 9.17
CA ALA A 11 4.69 11.87 9.07
C ALA A 11 5.55 12.60 10.11
N GLY A 12 6.50 11.89 10.71
CA GLY A 12 7.49 12.42 11.64
C GLY A 12 7.32 11.89 13.07
N SER A 13 8.30 12.23 13.90
CA SER A 13 8.27 11.93 15.32
C SER A 13 8.84 13.09 16.12
N ASN A 14 8.18 13.47 17.22
CA ASN A 14 8.64 14.54 18.10
C ASN A 14 8.40 14.19 19.58
N PRO A 15 9.45 13.78 20.31
CA PRO A 15 9.34 13.37 21.71
C PRO A 15 8.87 14.48 22.68
N THR A 16 8.84 15.73 22.23
CA THR A 16 8.53 16.89 23.10
C THR A 16 7.31 17.69 22.66
N ALA A 17 6.81 17.49 21.44
CA ALA A 17 5.76 18.35 20.89
C ALA A 17 4.68 17.60 20.08
N THR A 18 4.76 16.28 19.89
CA THR A 18 3.69 15.55 19.19
C THR A 18 2.35 15.72 19.91
N SER A 19 1.31 16.02 19.14
CA SER A 19 -0.08 16.03 19.55
C SER A 19 -0.93 15.30 18.50
N TYR A 20 -2.09 14.78 18.90
CA TYR A 20 -2.99 14.13 17.95
C TYR A 20 -3.51 15.13 16.89
N ALA A 21 -3.83 16.36 17.30
CA ALA A 21 -4.31 17.41 16.41
C ALA A 21 -3.23 17.81 15.39
N GLY A 22 -1.99 18.04 15.83
CA GLY A 22 -0.89 18.35 14.93
C GLY A 22 -0.58 17.22 13.94
N CYS A 23 -0.70 15.96 14.37
CA CYS A 23 -0.58 14.82 13.48
C CYS A 23 -1.72 14.78 12.44
N ALA A 24 -2.97 14.98 12.88
CA ALA A 24 -4.13 15.03 12.01
C ALA A 24 -4.02 16.16 10.97
N ASP A 25 -3.61 17.36 11.37
CA ASP A 25 -3.41 18.49 10.48
C ASP A 25 -2.30 18.23 9.46
N THR A 26 -1.20 17.61 9.88
CA THR A 26 -0.10 17.23 8.99
C THR A 26 -0.57 16.26 7.92
N CYS A 27 -1.30 15.20 8.32
CA CYS A 27 -1.85 14.24 7.38
C CYS A 27 -2.91 14.84 6.45
N TYR A 28 -3.78 15.71 6.97
CA TYR A 28 -4.77 16.43 6.18
C TYR A 28 -4.12 17.27 5.08
N GLN A 29 -3.10 18.07 5.43
CA GLN A 29 -2.37 18.91 4.48
C GLN A 29 -1.62 18.09 3.42
N ALA A 30 -1.19 16.89 3.77
CA ALA A 30 -0.59 15.93 2.85
C ALA A 30 -1.63 15.11 2.05
N GLY A 31 -2.93 15.36 2.24
CA GLY A 31 -4.02 14.72 1.48
C GLY A 31 -4.37 13.30 1.94
N TYR A 32 -3.95 12.89 3.14
CA TYR A 32 -4.28 11.59 3.70
C TYR A 32 -5.58 11.63 4.49
N ALA A 33 -6.47 10.66 4.26
CA ALA A 33 -7.76 10.53 4.93
C ALA A 33 -7.66 10.13 6.42
N LEU A 34 -6.55 9.51 6.82
CA LEU A 34 -6.31 9.00 8.18
C LEU A 34 -4.99 9.54 8.74
N ALA A 35 -5.02 9.81 10.04
CA ALA A 35 -3.86 10.11 10.86
C ALA A 35 -3.81 9.14 12.04
N GLY A 36 -2.62 8.80 12.49
CA GLY A 36 -2.42 7.90 13.61
C GLY A 36 -1.23 8.33 14.45
N VAL A 37 -1.40 8.30 15.77
CA VAL A 37 -0.33 8.55 16.74
C VAL A 37 -0.03 7.29 17.51
N GLU A 38 1.24 7.01 17.69
CA GLU A 38 1.72 5.79 18.36
C GLU A 38 2.89 6.11 19.28
N ASN A 39 2.98 5.34 20.38
CA ASN A 39 4.07 5.43 21.34
C ASN A 39 4.29 6.84 21.93
N GLY A 40 3.27 7.70 21.92
CA GLY A 40 3.31 9.07 22.43
C GLY A 40 3.90 10.10 21.46
N HIS A 41 4.78 9.71 20.54
CA HIS A 41 5.59 10.67 19.79
C HIS A 41 5.66 10.42 18.28
N GLU A 42 5.21 9.27 17.80
CA GLU A 42 5.22 8.93 16.38
C GLU A 42 3.91 9.36 15.71
N CYS A 43 3.99 9.89 14.50
CA CYS A 43 2.85 10.26 13.67
C CYS A 43 2.89 9.50 12.34
N TYR A 44 1.74 8.97 11.93
CA TYR A 44 1.56 8.20 10.71
C TYR A 44 0.31 8.67 9.95
N CYS A 45 0.35 8.59 8.64
CA CYS A 45 -0.76 8.87 7.75
C CYS A 45 -1.10 7.64 6.89
N GLY A 46 -2.33 7.60 6.39
CA GLY A 46 -2.75 6.60 5.41
C GLY A 46 -4.11 6.94 4.80
N ASN A 47 -4.48 6.19 3.77
CA ASN A 47 -5.79 6.30 3.12
C ASN A 47 -6.63 5.02 3.32
N ALA A 48 -6.14 4.08 4.12
CA ALA A 48 -6.77 2.79 4.32
C ALA A 48 -6.37 2.18 5.67
N PHE A 49 -7.27 1.42 6.27
CA PHE A 49 -6.98 0.55 7.41
C PHE A 49 -6.44 -0.78 6.88
N LEU A 50 -5.12 -0.84 6.69
CA LEU A 50 -4.48 -1.95 5.97
C LEU A 50 -4.66 -3.30 6.67
N TYR A 51 -4.75 -3.30 8.00
CA TYR A 51 -4.85 -4.50 8.80
C TYR A 51 -5.91 -4.31 9.87
N ASP A 52 -6.71 -5.35 10.09
CA ASP A 52 -7.65 -5.40 11.20
C ASP A 52 -6.95 -5.98 12.44
N TYR A 53 -6.37 -5.09 13.25
CA TYR A 53 -5.80 -5.43 14.55
C TYR A 53 -6.82 -5.37 15.69
N GLY A 54 -8.08 -5.04 15.39
CA GLY A 54 -9.12 -4.79 16.39
C GLY A 54 -8.86 -3.54 17.26
N THR A 55 -9.66 -3.40 18.31
CA THR A 55 -9.55 -2.29 19.27
C THR A 55 -8.49 -2.58 20.32
N SER A 56 -7.66 -1.59 20.66
CA SER A 56 -6.67 -1.68 21.74
C SER A 56 -7.06 -0.83 22.95
N THR A 57 -6.81 -1.35 24.15
CA THR A 57 -6.84 -0.57 25.40
C THR A 57 -5.49 0.04 25.76
N GLY A 58 -4.45 -0.20 24.94
CA GLY A 58 -3.08 0.28 25.15
C GLY A 58 -2.83 1.73 24.74
N CYS A 59 -3.83 2.44 24.21
CA CYS A 59 -3.72 3.84 23.81
C CYS A 59 -3.77 4.79 25.02
N THR A 60 -2.79 4.70 25.92
CA THR A 60 -2.78 5.39 27.21
C THR A 60 -1.62 6.35 27.39
N THR A 61 -0.69 6.43 26.43
CA THR A 61 0.47 7.33 26.50
C THR A 61 0.03 8.77 26.28
N PRO A 62 0.29 9.71 27.22
CA PRO A 62 -0.02 11.12 27.03
C PRO A 62 0.74 11.72 25.84
N CYS A 63 0.12 12.66 25.12
CA CYS A 63 0.82 13.43 24.09
C CYS A 63 1.85 14.39 24.72
N PRO A 64 3.11 14.42 24.25
CA PRO A 64 4.12 15.36 24.73
C PRO A 64 3.74 16.84 24.51
N GLY A 65 3.07 17.14 23.40
CA GLY A 65 2.60 18.50 23.07
C GLY A 65 1.29 18.90 23.75
N ASP A 66 0.56 17.96 24.35
CA ASP A 66 -0.69 18.20 25.06
C ASP A 66 -1.04 17.01 25.97
N ALA A 67 -0.57 17.06 27.22
CA ALA A 67 -0.75 15.97 28.18
C ALA A 67 -2.22 15.73 28.60
N SER A 68 -3.17 16.57 28.17
CA SER A 68 -4.60 16.34 28.39
C SER A 68 -5.20 15.29 27.44
N ASN A 69 -4.46 14.93 26.37
CA ASN A 69 -4.85 13.96 25.37
C ASN A 69 -3.86 12.79 25.30
N THR A 70 -4.28 11.68 24.70
CA THR A 70 -3.45 10.49 24.48
C THR A 70 -2.94 10.44 23.03
N CYS A 71 -1.71 9.94 22.88
CA CYS A 71 -1.03 9.76 21.60
C CYS A 71 -0.65 8.29 21.37
N GLY A 72 -1.65 7.41 21.48
CA GLY A 72 -1.48 5.96 21.35
C GLY A 72 -0.73 5.34 22.54
N GLY A 73 0.03 4.28 22.28
CA GLY A 73 0.90 3.60 23.23
C GLY A 73 1.87 2.65 22.52
N PRO A 74 2.75 1.95 23.25
CA PRO A 74 3.67 0.99 22.65
C PRO A 74 2.89 -0.12 21.91
N GLY A 75 3.09 -0.23 20.59
CA GLY A 75 2.35 -1.16 19.73
C GLY A 75 0.84 -0.90 19.63
N ALA A 76 0.37 0.28 20.03
CA ALA A 76 -1.05 0.65 20.02
C ALA A 76 -1.23 2.02 19.35
N MET A 77 -1.72 2.02 18.12
CA MET A 77 -1.96 3.26 17.36
C MET A 77 -3.37 3.80 17.64
N GLN A 78 -3.46 5.09 17.99
CA GLN A 78 -4.72 5.82 18.06
C GLN A 78 -4.96 6.54 16.74
N ILE A 79 -6.04 6.20 16.05
CA ILE A 79 -6.32 6.62 14.66
C ILE A 79 -7.47 7.63 14.63
N TYR A 80 -7.35 8.62 13.75
CA TYR A 80 -8.28 9.70 13.55
C TYR A 80 -8.57 9.88 12.05
N SER A 81 -9.83 10.19 11.72
CA SER A 81 -10.16 10.71 10.39
C SER A 81 -9.72 12.16 10.28
N THR A 82 -9.08 12.52 9.18
CA THR A 82 -8.67 13.90 8.89
C THR A 82 -9.75 14.69 8.16
N GLY A 83 -10.70 14.00 7.52
CA GLY A 83 -11.68 14.60 6.62
C GLY A 83 -11.13 14.97 5.22
N ALA A 84 -9.89 14.59 4.88
CA ALA A 84 -9.32 14.87 3.56
C ALA A 84 -9.98 14.08 2.41
N GLY A 85 -10.68 12.98 2.73
CA GLY A 85 -11.35 12.14 1.73
C GLY A 85 -11.85 10.82 2.31
N PRO A 86 -12.38 9.93 1.46
CA PRO A 86 -12.76 8.58 1.87
C PRO A 86 -11.52 7.74 2.20
N TYR A 87 -11.72 6.74 3.05
CA TYR A 87 -10.75 5.69 3.32
C TYR A 87 -11.40 4.32 3.16
N THR A 88 -10.58 3.28 2.98
CA THR A 88 -11.02 1.89 2.84
C THR A 88 -10.62 1.06 4.05
N THR A 89 -11.27 -0.10 4.23
CA THR A 89 -10.98 -1.06 5.31
C THR A 89 -10.83 -2.46 4.73
N GLY A 90 -9.99 -3.30 5.34
CA GLY A 90 -9.85 -4.70 4.95
C GLY A 90 -11.04 -5.60 5.35
N PRO A 91 -10.93 -6.94 5.17
CA PRO A 91 -9.72 -7.66 4.76
C PRO A 91 -9.41 -7.54 3.26
N ALA A 92 -8.12 -7.60 2.93
CA ALA A 92 -7.66 -7.57 1.55
C ALA A 92 -7.86 -8.91 0.82
N SER A 93 -8.04 -8.84 -0.49
CA SER A 93 -8.13 -10.00 -1.39
C SER A 93 -7.39 -9.75 -2.71
N PHE A 94 -7.15 -10.81 -3.49
CA PHE A 94 -6.56 -10.62 -4.83
C PHE A 94 -7.64 -10.17 -5.81
N LEU A 95 -7.43 -9.03 -6.47
CA LEU A 95 -8.25 -8.61 -7.59
C LEU A 95 -7.90 -9.51 -8.79
N LEU A 96 -8.76 -10.46 -9.15
CA LEU A 96 -8.39 -11.47 -10.16
C LEU A 96 -8.42 -10.91 -11.58
N THR A 97 -9.36 -10.00 -11.87
CA THR A 97 -9.55 -9.41 -13.19
C THR A 97 -9.93 -7.94 -13.10
N TYR A 98 -9.41 -7.14 -14.03
CA TYR A 98 -9.72 -5.71 -14.14
C TYR A 98 -9.52 -5.21 -15.57
N ASN A 99 -10.54 -4.63 -16.21
CA ASN A 99 -10.44 -4.05 -17.56
C ASN A 99 -9.76 -4.95 -18.62
N GLY A 100 -10.00 -6.26 -18.58
CA GLY A 100 -9.38 -7.23 -19.51
C GLY A 100 -7.97 -7.66 -19.13
N TRP A 101 -7.42 -7.15 -18.03
CA TRP A 101 -6.21 -7.65 -17.40
C TRP A 101 -6.56 -8.75 -16.40
N ASN A 102 -5.71 -9.77 -16.34
CA ASN A 102 -5.83 -10.88 -15.41
C ASN A 102 -4.60 -10.90 -14.51
N ILE A 103 -4.80 -11.26 -13.26
CA ILE A 103 -3.69 -11.63 -12.39
C ILE A 103 -2.98 -12.85 -12.97
N THR A 104 -1.65 -12.86 -12.91
CA THR A 104 -0.85 -14.03 -13.28
C THR A 104 -0.58 -14.85 -12.03
N GLU A 105 0.47 -14.50 -11.29
CA GLU A 105 0.86 -15.09 -10.00
C GLU A 105 1.61 -14.05 -9.14
N CYS A 106 2.05 -14.49 -7.97
CA CYS A 106 3.01 -13.76 -7.15
C CYS A 106 4.44 -14.15 -7.58
N TRP A 107 5.18 -13.19 -8.11
CA TRP A 107 6.52 -13.42 -8.64
C TRP A 107 7.58 -12.93 -7.66
N GLU A 108 8.72 -13.61 -7.63
CA GLU A 108 9.89 -13.11 -6.93
C GLU A 108 10.53 -11.96 -7.74
N ASP A 109 10.81 -10.83 -7.08
CA ASP A 109 11.52 -9.71 -7.69
C ASP A 109 12.89 -9.56 -7.03
N ASN A 110 13.91 -10.11 -7.70
CA ASN A 110 15.29 -10.11 -7.23
C ASN A 110 16.15 -9.14 -8.07
N ASN A 111 17.13 -8.49 -7.42
CA ASN A 111 18.06 -7.52 -8.03
C ASN A 111 18.86 -8.03 -9.25
N GLY A 112 18.86 -9.34 -9.55
CA GLY A 112 19.67 -9.96 -10.60
C GLY A 112 19.02 -10.04 -11.99
N GLY A 113 17.72 -9.77 -12.11
CA GLY A 113 16.98 -9.86 -13.38
C GLY A 113 15.57 -9.35 -13.21
N ARG A 114 15.37 -8.04 -13.38
CA ARG A 114 14.11 -7.35 -13.11
C ARG A 114 12.98 -7.86 -14.00
N THR A 115 11.84 -8.16 -13.38
CA THR A 115 10.67 -8.74 -14.04
C THR A 115 10.05 -7.75 -15.05
N LEU A 116 9.66 -6.54 -14.64
CA LEU A 116 8.97 -5.47 -15.42
C LEU A 116 9.72 -4.11 -15.50
N PRO A 117 10.66 -3.88 -16.42
CA PRO A 117 11.67 -2.83 -16.25
C PRO A 117 11.22 -1.36 -16.33
N HIS A 118 9.96 -1.05 -16.65
CA HIS A 118 9.54 0.32 -16.97
C HIS A 118 8.65 0.95 -15.91
N THR A 119 8.84 2.23 -15.59
CA THR A 119 7.88 2.98 -14.75
C THR A 119 6.88 3.69 -15.67
N PRO A 120 5.57 3.66 -15.39
CA PRO A 120 4.60 4.39 -16.20
C PRO A 120 4.76 5.90 -16.03
N HIS A 121 4.43 6.67 -17.07
CA HIS A 121 4.54 8.13 -17.13
C HIS A 121 3.70 8.80 -16.04
N ASN A 122 2.47 8.30 -15.85
CA ASN A 122 1.54 8.77 -14.83
C ASN A 122 1.54 7.83 -13.62
N ASN A 123 2.71 7.64 -13.00
CA ASN A 123 2.86 6.74 -11.85
C ASN A 123 1.95 7.16 -10.68
N PRO A 124 1.07 6.27 -10.16
CA PRO A 124 0.19 6.62 -9.06
C PRO A 124 0.97 6.96 -7.78
N PRO A 125 0.52 7.95 -6.99
CA PRO A 125 1.17 8.28 -5.71
C PRO A 125 1.13 7.10 -4.74
N SER A 126 2.26 6.80 -4.08
CA SER A 126 2.38 5.69 -3.12
C SER A 126 1.36 5.74 -1.99
N ALA A 127 0.92 6.94 -1.61
CA ALA A 127 -0.12 7.18 -0.63
C ALA A 127 -1.49 6.60 -1.01
N SER A 128 -1.76 6.50 -2.31
CA SER A 128 -3.08 6.22 -2.86
C SER A 128 -3.05 5.04 -3.84
N MET A 129 -2.00 4.22 -3.76
CA MET A 129 -1.78 3.10 -4.66
C MET A 129 -2.93 2.09 -4.58
N THR A 130 -3.42 1.67 -5.74
CA THR A 130 -4.40 0.60 -5.92
C THR A 130 -3.96 -0.25 -7.12
N VAL A 131 -4.47 -1.46 -7.24
CA VAL A 131 -4.21 -2.34 -8.38
C VAL A 131 -4.64 -1.66 -9.68
N GLU A 132 -5.84 -1.07 -9.69
CA GLU A 132 -6.42 -0.44 -10.87
C GLU A 132 -5.59 0.74 -11.36
N LYS A 133 -5.18 1.64 -10.44
CA LYS A 133 -4.38 2.80 -10.82
C LYS A 133 -3.06 2.38 -11.47
N CYS A 134 -2.46 1.29 -11.00
CA CYS A 134 -1.23 0.80 -11.60
C CYS A 134 -1.45 0.21 -12.99
N ILE A 135 -2.48 -0.63 -13.13
CA ILE A 135 -2.87 -1.22 -14.42
C ILE A 135 -3.21 -0.11 -15.43
N ASP A 136 -4.04 0.85 -15.06
CA ASP A 136 -4.46 1.95 -15.93
C ASP A 136 -3.26 2.81 -16.37
N ALA A 137 -2.32 3.08 -15.46
CA ALA A 137 -1.11 3.83 -15.78
C ALA A 137 -0.20 3.08 -16.77
N CYS A 138 -0.01 1.76 -16.59
CA CYS A 138 0.75 0.93 -17.52
C CYS A 138 0.05 0.77 -18.87
N ALA A 139 -1.27 0.59 -18.87
CA ALA A 139 -2.07 0.47 -20.09
C ALA A 139 -2.07 1.77 -20.91
N ALA A 140 -2.14 2.93 -20.24
CA ALA A 140 -2.07 4.24 -20.91
C ALA A 140 -0.75 4.47 -21.65
N ASP A 141 0.34 3.86 -21.16
CA ASP A 141 1.67 3.89 -21.79
C ASP A 141 1.88 2.78 -22.83
N GLY A 142 0.88 1.92 -23.06
CA GLY A 142 0.92 0.86 -24.07
C GLY A 142 1.61 -0.44 -23.61
N TYR A 143 1.85 -0.60 -22.32
CA TYR A 143 2.36 -1.86 -21.79
C TYR A 143 1.26 -2.90 -21.63
N THR A 144 1.64 -4.18 -21.65
CA THR A 144 0.72 -5.32 -21.53
C THR A 144 0.84 -6.06 -20.21
N SER A 145 1.79 -5.66 -19.37
CA SER A 145 2.03 -6.20 -18.03
C SER A 145 2.25 -5.06 -17.03
N ALA A 146 1.75 -5.24 -15.79
CA ALA A 146 1.80 -4.28 -14.70
C ALA A 146 2.11 -5.02 -13.40
N GLY A 147 2.87 -4.42 -12.50
CA GLY A 147 3.30 -5.07 -11.26
C GLY A 147 3.24 -4.16 -10.05
N LEU A 148 2.81 -4.74 -8.93
CA LEU A 148 2.66 -4.04 -7.67
C LEU A 148 3.53 -4.67 -6.58
N GLU A 149 4.21 -3.81 -5.81
CA GLU A 149 5.07 -4.20 -4.69
C GLU A 149 4.81 -3.31 -3.47
N TRP A 150 5.16 -3.83 -2.28
CA TRP A 150 5.19 -3.10 -1.01
C TRP A 150 3.86 -2.43 -0.58
N GLY A 151 2.74 -2.78 -1.20
CA GLY A 151 1.46 -2.11 -0.96
C GLY A 151 1.37 -0.70 -1.57
N GLN A 152 2.43 -0.18 -2.17
CA GLN A 152 2.56 1.26 -2.42
C GLN A 152 3.31 1.60 -3.69
N GLU A 153 3.82 0.60 -4.39
CA GLU A 153 4.67 0.78 -5.54
C GLU A 153 3.96 0.19 -6.75
N CYS A 154 3.67 1.07 -7.71
CA CYS A 154 3.48 0.72 -9.12
C CYS A 154 4.82 0.87 -9.85
N SER A 155 5.90 0.55 -9.13
CA SER A 155 7.30 0.63 -9.54
C SER A 155 8.18 0.65 -8.30
N HIS A 156 9.23 -0.16 -8.26
CA HIS A 156 10.47 0.23 -7.60
C HIS A 156 11.63 0.02 -8.58
N ILE A 157 12.54 1.00 -8.67
CA ILE A 157 13.82 0.97 -9.44
C ILE A 157 13.88 -0.12 -10.55
N ILE A 158 13.33 0.23 -11.73
CA ILE A 158 13.27 -0.54 -13.00
C ILE A 158 12.26 -1.70 -12.96
N VAL A 159 10.93 -1.45 -12.89
CA VAL A 159 9.96 -2.19 -12.03
C VAL A 159 8.42 -2.05 -12.21
N GLY A 160 7.78 -1.48 -13.25
CA GLY A 160 6.33 -1.15 -13.21
C GLY A 160 5.49 -1.79 -14.32
N CYS A 161 6.00 -1.77 -15.54
CA CYS A 161 5.31 -2.22 -16.72
C CYS A 161 6.26 -2.95 -17.67
N ALA A 162 5.72 -3.84 -18.49
CA ALA A 162 6.47 -4.44 -19.59
C ALA A 162 5.55 -4.83 -20.74
N SER A 163 6.15 -4.97 -21.93
CA SER A 163 5.55 -5.67 -23.06
C SER A 163 6.11 -7.09 -23.11
N ARG A 164 5.98 -7.81 -21.99
CA ARG A 164 6.45 -9.20 -21.81
C ARG A 164 5.29 -10.10 -21.44
N ASP A 165 5.38 -11.32 -21.93
CA ASP A 165 4.47 -12.39 -21.64
C ASP A 165 4.86 -13.02 -20.29
N TYR A 166 3.91 -13.05 -19.35
CA TYR A 166 4.03 -13.83 -18.13
C TYR A 166 3.02 -14.96 -18.21
N PRO A 167 3.44 -16.23 -18.06
CA PRO A 167 2.48 -17.31 -18.00
C PRO A 167 1.49 -17.02 -16.89
N ILE A 168 0.20 -17.13 -17.20
CA ILE A 168 -0.82 -17.20 -16.18
C ILE A 168 -0.65 -18.58 -15.56
N GLY A 169 -0.18 -18.62 -14.31
CA GLY A 169 -0.02 -19.89 -13.63
C GLY A 169 -1.37 -20.47 -13.20
N GLU A 170 -1.43 -21.80 -13.15
CA GLU A 170 -2.61 -22.56 -12.68
C GLU A 170 -2.65 -22.69 -11.15
N SER A 171 -1.75 -22.02 -10.42
CA SER A 171 -1.67 -22.11 -8.96
C SER A 171 -2.46 -20.99 -8.29
N THR A 172 -3.05 -21.28 -7.13
CA THR A 172 -3.55 -20.25 -6.23
C THR A 172 -2.49 -19.18 -6.02
N VAL A 173 -2.83 -17.91 -6.26
CA VAL A 173 -1.90 -16.79 -6.06
C VAL A 173 -1.30 -16.89 -4.65
N SER A 174 0.03 -16.93 -4.58
CA SER A 174 0.72 -17.09 -3.30
C SER A 174 0.46 -15.90 -2.39
N PHE A 175 0.11 -16.17 -1.12
CA PHE A 175 -0.01 -15.16 -0.06
C PHE A 175 1.31 -14.48 0.29
N GLU A 176 2.43 -14.86 -0.35
CA GLU A 176 3.67 -14.09 -0.27
C GLU A 176 3.53 -12.68 -0.87
N CYS A 177 2.52 -12.42 -1.72
CA CYS A 177 2.16 -11.10 -2.22
C CYS A 177 0.97 -10.47 -1.48
N ALA A 178 0.71 -10.87 -0.23
CA ALA A 178 -0.47 -10.45 0.53
C ALA A 178 -0.27 -9.16 1.34
N MET A 179 0.35 -8.14 0.75
CA MET A 179 0.46 -6.82 1.34
C MET A 179 -0.68 -5.93 0.84
N PRO A 180 -1.54 -5.38 1.72
CA PRO A 180 -2.65 -4.53 1.30
C PRO A 180 -2.18 -3.25 0.62
N CYS A 181 -2.96 -2.76 -0.34
CA CYS A 181 -2.68 -1.50 -1.03
C CYS A 181 -2.90 -0.29 -0.13
N ASN A 182 -1.97 0.67 -0.14
CA ASN A 182 -2.02 1.90 0.66
C ASN A 182 -3.27 2.75 0.37
N GLY A 183 -3.76 2.72 -0.87
CA GLY A 183 -4.98 3.40 -1.30
C GLY A 183 -6.25 2.57 -1.18
N ASN A 184 -6.13 1.25 -1.00
CA ASN A 184 -7.27 0.33 -0.93
C ASN A 184 -6.97 -0.90 -0.06
N ALA A 185 -7.42 -0.88 1.19
CA ALA A 185 -7.21 -2.00 2.12
C ALA A 185 -8.01 -3.26 1.76
N ALA A 186 -8.89 -3.22 0.76
CA ALA A 186 -9.66 -4.37 0.30
C ALA A 186 -8.92 -5.23 -0.75
N GLU A 187 -7.73 -4.81 -1.17
CA GLU A 187 -6.94 -5.52 -2.20
C GLU A 187 -5.46 -5.62 -1.87
N TYR A 188 -4.82 -6.65 -2.41
CA TYR A 188 -3.38 -6.89 -2.29
C TYR A 188 -2.56 -6.21 -3.40
N CYS A 189 -1.38 -5.74 -3.04
CA CYS A 189 -0.43 -4.98 -3.85
C CYS A 189 1.02 -5.48 -3.62
N GLY A 190 1.24 -6.80 -3.77
CA GLY A 190 2.57 -7.41 -3.66
C GLY A 190 3.06 -7.60 -2.23
N ALA A 191 4.38 -7.68 -2.01
CA ALA A 191 5.07 -7.61 -0.71
C ALA A 191 6.59 -7.43 -0.96
N SER A 192 7.41 -7.50 0.09
CA SER A 192 8.87 -7.40 -0.03
C SER A 192 9.48 -8.48 -0.93
N ASN A 193 10.16 -8.08 -2.01
CA ASN A 193 10.74 -8.95 -3.05
C ASN A 193 9.70 -9.90 -3.68
N ARG A 194 8.44 -9.45 -3.70
CA ARG A 194 7.28 -10.22 -4.12
C ARG A 194 6.34 -9.33 -4.92
N ILE A 195 6.41 -9.43 -6.24
CA ILE A 195 5.65 -8.59 -7.14
C ILE A 195 4.37 -9.30 -7.59
N LEU A 196 3.24 -8.61 -7.41
CA LEU A 196 1.93 -9.07 -7.88
C LEU A 196 1.74 -8.61 -9.32
N VAL A 197 1.71 -9.54 -10.29
CA VAL A 197 1.75 -9.21 -11.72
C VAL A 197 0.40 -9.43 -12.40
N TYR A 198 0.00 -8.45 -13.19
CA TYR A 198 -1.18 -8.46 -14.05
C TYR A 198 -0.77 -8.39 -15.51
N THR A 199 -1.51 -9.06 -16.40
CA THR A 199 -1.29 -9.00 -17.85
C THR A 199 -2.60 -8.91 -18.65
N SER A 200 -2.58 -8.19 -19.77
CA SER A 200 -3.69 -8.10 -20.74
C SER A 200 -3.57 -9.08 -21.91
N LEU A 201 -2.52 -9.91 -21.93
CA LEU A 201 -2.27 -10.83 -23.04
C LEU A 201 -3.21 -12.05 -23.00
N PRO A 202 -3.75 -12.48 -24.14
CA PRO A 202 -4.58 -13.67 -24.21
C PRO A 202 -3.76 -14.96 -24.03
N TRP A 203 -4.41 -15.97 -23.44
CA TRP A 203 -3.85 -17.29 -23.14
C TRP A 203 -3.17 -18.01 -24.31
N GLU A 204 -3.53 -17.66 -25.56
CA GLU A 204 -3.06 -18.30 -26.79
C GLU A 204 -1.63 -17.92 -27.20
N ILE A 205 -1.05 -16.85 -26.62
CA ILE A 205 0.31 -16.38 -26.95
C ILE A 205 1.37 -16.99 -26.00
N LEU A 206 0.97 -17.61 -24.88
CA LEU A 206 1.85 -18.08 -23.81
C LEU A 206 2.66 -19.35 -24.11
N PHE A 207 2.47 -19.99 -25.27
CA PHE A 207 3.09 -21.29 -25.61
C PHE A 207 3.78 -21.34 -26.99
N LEU A 208 4.09 -20.20 -27.62
CA LEU A 208 4.91 -20.14 -28.84
C LEU A 208 6.34 -19.70 -28.53
#